data_AF-A0A5B2W9T1-F1
#
_entry.id   AF-A0A5B2W9T1-F1
#
_cell.length_a   1.000
_cell.length_b   1.000
_cell.length_c   1.000
_cell.angle_alpha   90.00
_cell.angle_beta   90.00
_cell.angle_gamma   90.00
#
_symmetry.space_group_name_H-M   'P 1'
#
loop_
_entity.id
_entity.type
_entity.pdbx_description
1 polymer ?
#
loop_
_entity_poly.entity_id
_entity_poly.type
_entity_poly.pdbx_seq_one_letter_code
_entity_poly.pdbx_strand_id
1 'polypeptide(L)'
;MKVVLLRGSCGNARTCPNINLSDRDTYVVQGYIVASEQQVSSDEAVVEVPLSLLPELSGATLQDGLALTNHGTLHIRGRQVTDPAVLGELDLPSGENAVEIPRALLPELVMVDA
;
A
#
# COMPACT_ATOMS: atom_id res chain seq x y z
N MET A 1 11.04 5.13 -11.11
CA MET A 1 9.76 4.54 -11.55
C MET A 1 8.73 5.65 -11.62
N LYS A 2 7.67 5.46 -12.38
CA LYS A 2 6.52 6.38 -12.43
C LYS A 2 5.34 5.71 -11.76
N VAL A 3 4.49 6.50 -11.09
CA VAL A 3 3.28 6.00 -10.45
C VAL A 3 2.05 6.77 -10.92
N VAL A 4 0.88 6.15 -10.86
CA VAL A 4 -0.42 6.75 -11.15
C VAL A 4 -1.39 6.35 -10.04
N LEU A 5 -2.05 7.34 -9.43
CA LEU A 5 -3.03 7.11 -8.36
C LEU A 5 -4.19 6.23 -8.86
N LEU A 6 -4.44 5.13 -8.15
CA LEU A 6 -5.57 4.23 -8.39
C LEU A 6 -6.69 4.43 -7.36
N ARG A 7 -6.35 4.46 -6.06
CA ARG A 7 -7.32 4.59 -4.96
C ARG A 7 -6.74 5.46 -3.86
N GLY A 8 -7.59 6.26 -3.23
CA GLY A 8 -7.22 7.10 -2.08
C GLY A 8 -8.38 7.25 -1.11
N SER A 9 -8.07 7.50 0.17
CA SER A 9 -9.06 7.51 1.25
C SER A 9 -9.60 8.89 1.63
N CYS A 10 -9.19 9.96 0.93
CA CYS A 10 -9.66 11.33 1.20
C CYS A 10 -9.81 12.21 -0.05
N GLY A 11 -10.67 13.23 0.05
CA GLY A 11 -11.08 14.08 -1.07
C GLY A 11 -9.99 14.98 -1.67
N ASN A 12 -8.86 15.20 -0.98
CA ASN A 12 -7.68 15.90 -1.50
C ASN A 12 -6.52 14.96 -1.88
N ALA A 13 -6.68 13.64 -1.71
CA ALA A 13 -5.87 12.54 -2.26
C ALA A 13 -4.34 12.57 -2.06
N ARG A 14 -3.78 13.42 -1.18
CA ARG A 14 -2.32 13.53 -0.97
C ARG A 14 -1.81 13.26 0.44
N THR A 15 -2.68 13.28 1.45
CA THR A 15 -2.28 13.15 2.87
C THR A 15 -2.92 11.96 3.55
N CYS A 16 -3.36 10.98 2.77
CA CYS A 16 -4.04 9.81 3.30
C CYS A 16 -3.56 8.56 2.56
N PRO A 17 -3.67 7.38 3.20
CA PRO A 17 -3.33 6.12 2.59
C PRO A 17 -3.95 5.97 1.20
N ASN A 18 -3.13 5.55 0.25
CA ASN A 18 -3.49 5.43 -1.16
C ASN A 18 -2.71 4.31 -1.84
N ILE A 19 -3.21 3.90 -3.01
CA ILE A 19 -2.63 2.85 -3.85
C ILE A 19 -2.40 3.44 -5.23
N ASN A 20 -1.19 3.24 -5.76
CA ASN A 20 -0.80 3.69 -7.08
C ASN A 20 -0.35 2.50 -7.93
N LEU A 21 -0.57 2.57 -9.24
CA LEU A 21 0.01 1.65 -10.21
C LEU A 21 1.37 2.20 -10.65
N SER A 22 2.40 1.37 -10.64
CA SER A 22 3.71 1.75 -11.18
C SER A 22 3.84 1.38 -12.66
N ASP A 23 4.80 2.00 -13.35
CA ASP A 23 5.25 1.61 -14.69
C ASP A 23 5.99 0.25 -14.75
N ARG A 24 6.10 -0.45 -13.62
CA ARG A 24 6.70 -1.79 -13.48
C ARG A 24 5.66 -2.90 -13.27
N ASP A 25 4.38 -2.60 -13.43
CA ASP A 25 3.28 -3.53 -13.14
C ASP A 25 3.31 -4.02 -11.68
N THR A 26 3.59 -3.09 -10.77
CA THR A 26 3.53 -3.27 -9.31
C THR A 26 2.59 -2.23 -8.71
N TYR A 27 2.12 -2.47 -7.49
CA TYR A 27 1.42 -1.45 -6.72
C TYR A 27 2.37 -0.77 -5.75
N VAL A 28 2.31 0.56 -5.68
CA VAL A 28 2.93 1.37 -4.63
C VAL A 28 1.83 1.77 -3.66
N VAL A 29 1.94 1.28 -2.43
CA VAL A 29 0.96 1.48 -1.37
C VAL A 29 1.55 2.40 -0.31
N GLN A 30 0.91 3.56 -0.13
CA GLN A 30 1.18 4.49 0.96
C GLN A 30 0.25 4.18 2.14
N GLY A 31 0.83 4.12 3.33
CA GLY A 31 0.08 3.90 4.57
C GLY A 31 0.87 4.31 5.81
N TYR A 32 0.28 4.09 6.98
CA TYR A 32 0.90 4.44 8.25
C TYR A 32 2.07 3.51 8.57
N ILE A 33 3.14 4.05 9.15
CA ILE A 33 4.27 3.27 9.65
C ILE A 33 3.75 2.34 10.74
N VAL A 34 4.06 1.05 10.58
CA VAL A 34 3.90 0.07 11.65
C VAL A 34 5.27 -0.16 12.31
N ALA A 35 5.28 -0.43 13.62
CA ALA A 35 6.50 -0.50 14.41
C ALA A 35 7.57 -1.42 13.80
N SER A 36 8.85 -1.07 13.99
CA SER A 36 10.01 -1.72 13.38
C SER A 36 10.15 -3.21 13.68
N GLU A 37 9.43 -3.73 14.68
CA GLU A 37 9.37 -5.18 14.97
C GLU A 37 8.73 -5.99 13.83
N GLN A 38 7.98 -5.33 12.93
CA GLN A 38 7.40 -5.93 11.73
C GLN A 38 8.30 -5.73 10.48
N GLN A 39 9.47 -5.13 10.64
CA GLN A 39 10.45 -4.96 9.59
C GLN A 39 11.20 -6.29 9.40
N VAL A 40 10.85 -7.01 8.34
CA VAL A 40 11.34 -8.38 8.09
C VAL A 40 12.79 -8.39 7.59
N SER A 41 13.17 -7.36 6.83
CA SER A 41 14.52 -7.12 6.32
C SER A 41 14.76 -5.62 6.16
N SER A 42 16.00 -5.21 5.86
CA SER A 42 16.34 -3.80 5.64
C SER A 42 15.73 -3.19 4.37
N ASP A 43 15.24 -4.01 3.46
CA ASP A 43 14.60 -3.60 2.19
C ASP A 43 13.09 -3.83 2.18
N GLU A 44 12.51 -4.35 3.27
CA GLU A 44 11.08 -4.54 3.43
C GLU A 44 10.53 -3.66 4.56
N ALA A 45 9.25 -3.30 4.42
CA ALA A 45 8.48 -2.62 5.44
C ALA A 45 7.04 -3.12 5.44
N VAL A 46 6.33 -2.77 6.52
CA VAL A 46 4.88 -2.98 6.63
C VAL A 46 4.23 -1.62 6.79
N VAL A 47 3.17 -1.38 6.01
CA VAL A 47 2.30 -0.22 6.16
C VAL A 47 0.92 -0.65 6.57
N GLU A 48 0.24 0.19 7.37
CA GLU A 48 -1.16 0.00 7.72
C GLU A 48 -2.05 0.91 6.87
N VAL A 49 -3.09 0.34 6.27
CA VAL A 49 -4.09 1.06 5.48
C VAL A 49 -5.52 0.72 5.89
N PRO A 50 -6.49 1.61 5.71
CA PRO A 50 -7.90 1.29 5.93
C PRO A 50 -8.37 0.17 4.99
N LEU A 51 -9.14 -0.80 5.51
CA LEU A 51 -9.74 -1.86 4.67
C LEU A 51 -10.68 -1.27 3.60
N SER A 52 -11.23 -0.07 3.82
CA SER A 52 -12.07 0.62 2.82
C SER A 52 -11.35 0.98 1.52
N LEU A 53 -10.00 0.94 1.47
CA LEU A 53 -9.24 1.04 0.21
C LEU A 53 -9.28 -0.26 -0.60
N LEU A 54 -9.48 -1.39 0.07
CA LEU A 54 -9.49 -2.74 -0.49
C LEU A 54 -10.69 -3.53 0.08
N PRO A 55 -11.94 -3.03 -0.10
CA PRO A 55 -13.12 -3.66 0.49
C PRO A 55 -13.32 -5.11 -0.01
N GLU A 56 -12.74 -5.45 -1.15
CA GLU A 56 -12.76 -6.79 -1.75
C GLU A 56 -12.05 -7.83 -0.86
N LEU A 57 -11.13 -7.40 0.01
CA LEU A 57 -10.44 -8.30 0.93
C LEU A 57 -11.25 -8.62 2.20
N SER A 58 -12.42 -7.99 2.38
CA SER A 58 -13.30 -8.30 3.50
C SER A 58 -13.86 -9.72 3.37
N GLY A 59 -13.41 -10.62 4.25
CA GLY A 59 -13.80 -12.04 4.23
C GLY A 59 -13.07 -12.88 3.18
N ALA A 60 -12.08 -12.32 2.47
CA ALA A 60 -11.23 -13.06 1.54
C ALA A 60 -10.15 -13.86 2.29
N THR A 61 -9.66 -14.92 1.66
CA THR A 61 -8.41 -15.56 2.11
C THR A 61 -7.24 -14.66 1.72
N LEU A 62 -6.50 -14.17 2.72
CA LEU A 62 -5.38 -13.28 2.51
C LEU A 62 -4.12 -14.05 2.10
N GLN A 63 -3.35 -13.43 1.21
CA GLN A 63 -2.04 -13.93 0.80
C GLN A 63 -0.97 -13.59 1.84
N ASP A 64 0.17 -14.30 1.79
CA ASP A 64 1.32 -13.94 2.63
C ASP A 64 1.79 -12.51 2.32
N GLY A 65 2.00 -11.73 3.37
CA GLY A 65 2.25 -10.28 3.28
C GLY A 65 1.00 -9.41 3.45
N LEU A 66 -0.19 -9.99 3.60
CA LEU A 66 -1.42 -9.27 3.97
C LEU A 66 -1.95 -9.79 5.31
N ALA A 67 -2.26 -8.89 6.24
CA ALA A 67 -2.88 -9.25 7.51
C ALA A 67 -3.96 -8.25 7.93
N LEU A 68 -5.19 -8.74 8.15
CA LEU A 68 -6.26 -7.91 8.72
C LEU A 68 -5.99 -7.65 10.20
N THR A 69 -6.24 -6.41 10.62
CA THR A 69 -6.20 -6.03 12.03
C THR A 69 -7.59 -6.21 12.66
N ASN A 70 -7.65 -6.14 13.98
CA ASN A 70 -8.89 -6.17 14.76
C ASN A 70 -9.69 -4.84 14.72
N HIS A 71 -9.23 -3.83 13.98
CA HIS A 71 -9.86 -2.51 13.91
C HIS A 71 -10.28 -2.09 12.48
N GLY A 72 -10.37 -3.05 11.55
CA GLY A 72 -10.82 -2.77 10.18
C GLY A 72 -9.75 -2.10 9.31
N THR A 73 -8.48 -2.32 9.65
CA THR A 73 -7.32 -1.93 8.83
C THR A 73 -6.59 -3.17 8.33
N LEU A 74 -5.66 -2.98 7.41
CA LEU A 74 -4.90 -4.01 6.74
C LEU A 74 -3.41 -3.65 6.81
N HIS A 75 -2.61 -4.59 7.31
CA HIS A 75 -1.16 -4.55 7.19
C HIS A 75 -0.74 -5.12 5.84
N ILE A 76 0.07 -4.37 5.11
CA ILE A 76 0.61 -4.74 3.81
C ILE A 76 2.13 -4.72 3.91
N ARG A 77 2.75 -5.90 3.77
CA ARG A 77 4.19 -6.06 3.66
C ARG A 77 4.62 -5.94 2.21
N GLY A 78 5.69 -5.19 1.97
CA GLY A 78 6.32 -5.09 0.66
C GLY A 78 7.71 -4.49 0.73
N ARG A 79 8.32 -4.29 -0.43
CA ARG A 79 9.64 -3.66 -0.53
C ARG A 79 9.53 -2.18 -0.22
N GLN A 80 10.37 -1.65 0.65
CA GLN A 80 10.32 -0.23 0.98
C GLN A 80 10.63 0.60 -0.26
N VAL A 81 9.77 1.57 -0.57
CA VAL A 81 10.00 2.51 -1.65
C VAL A 81 11.13 3.45 -1.27
N THR A 82 12.19 3.46 -2.07
CA THR A 82 13.38 4.32 -1.89
C THR A 82 13.66 5.22 -3.09
N ASP A 83 12.86 5.11 -4.15
CA ASP A 83 12.99 5.94 -5.35
C ASP A 83 12.61 7.39 -5.03
N PRO A 84 13.56 8.35 -5.11
CA PRO A 84 13.33 9.73 -4.68
C PRO A 84 12.28 10.45 -5.54
N ALA A 85 12.11 10.06 -6.80
CA ALA A 85 11.10 10.66 -7.66
C ALA A 85 9.68 10.30 -7.18
N VAL A 86 9.47 9.04 -6.80
CA VAL A 86 8.18 8.59 -6.25
C VAL A 86 7.95 9.16 -4.86
N LEU A 87 8.96 9.15 -3.99
CA LEU A 87 8.81 9.73 -2.65
C LEU A 87 8.48 11.22 -2.72
N GLY A 88 9.05 11.96 -3.68
CA GLY A 88 8.69 13.35 -3.93
C GLY A 88 7.28 13.56 -4.50
N GLU A 89 6.72 12.57 -5.20
CA GLU A 89 5.36 12.61 -5.72
C GLU A 89 4.31 12.27 -4.65
N LEU A 90 4.61 11.26 -3.81
CA LEU A 90 3.75 10.81 -2.71
C LEU A 90 3.64 11.86 -1.59
N ASP A 91 4.64 12.75 -1.47
CA ASP A 91 4.69 13.82 -0.47
C ASP A 91 4.37 13.29 0.94
N LEU A 92 5.04 12.19 1.31
CA LEU A 92 4.70 11.37 2.48
C LEU A 92 4.63 12.22 3.77
N PRO A 93 3.45 12.26 4.43
CA PRO A 93 3.32 12.87 5.74
C PRO A 93 4.21 12.21 6.79
N SER A 94 4.52 12.95 7.85
CA SER A 94 5.18 12.36 9.03
C SER A 94 4.32 11.23 9.60
N GLY A 95 4.95 10.07 9.85
CA GLY A 95 4.26 8.87 10.33
C GLY A 95 3.73 7.95 9.22
N GLU A 96 3.96 8.28 7.95
CA GLU A 96 3.61 7.43 6.81
C GLU A 96 4.86 6.88 6.11
N ASN A 97 4.67 5.78 5.39
CA ASN A 97 5.68 5.13 4.56
C ASN A 97 5.01 4.53 3.32
N ALA A 98 5.82 4.09 2.37
CA ALA A 98 5.33 3.44 1.16
C ALA A 98 6.07 2.13 0.87
N VAL A 99 5.31 1.13 0.44
CA VAL A 99 5.83 -0.17 0.01
C VAL A 99 5.42 -0.48 -1.42
N GLU A 100 6.31 -1.15 -2.15
CA GLU A 100 6.07 -1.72 -3.47
C GLU A 100 5.73 -3.21 -3.32
N ILE A 101 4.59 -3.61 -3.88
CA ILE A 101 4.11 -5.01 -3.86
C ILE A 101 3.79 -5.51 -5.28
N PRO A 102 3.94 -6.81 -5.57
CA PRO A 102 3.51 -7.37 -6.85
C PRO A 102 1.99 -7.33 -6.99
N ARG A 103 1.48 -7.16 -8.21
CA ARG A 103 0.02 -7.16 -8.47
C ARG A 103 -0.66 -8.46 -8.06
N ALA A 104 0.07 -9.57 -8.13
CA ALA A 104 -0.41 -10.87 -7.68
C ALA A 104 -0.87 -10.87 -6.22
N LEU A 105 -0.35 -9.96 -5.37
CA LEU A 105 -0.78 -9.83 -3.98
C LEU A 105 -2.21 -9.28 -3.84
N LEU A 106 -2.66 -8.47 -4.81
CA LEU A 106 -3.99 -7.86 -4.85
C LEU A 106 -4.67 -8.14 -6.20
N PRO A 107 -5.03 -9.41 -6.50
CA PRO A 107 -5.59 -9.80 -7.79
C PRO A 107 -6.96 -9.14 -8.03
N GLU A 108 -7.75 -8.97 -6.97
CA GLU A 108 -9.07 -8.32 -7.03
C GLU A 108 -9.00 -6.86 -7.50
N LEU A 109 -7.88 -6.18 -7.26
CA LEU A 109 -7.69 -4.78 -7.66
C LEU A 109 -7.53 -4.65 -9.20
N VAL A 110 -7.13 -5.71 -9.89
CA VAL A 110 -7.00 -5.77 -11.36
C VAL A 110 -8.37 -5.82 -12.04
N MET A 111 -9.37 -6.39 -11.38
CA MET A 111 -10.67 -6.72 -11.98
C MET A 111 -11.62 -5.52 -12.11
N VAL A 112 -11.26 -4.35 -11.58
CA VAL A 112 -12.13 -3.16 -11.52
C VAL A 112 -12.04 -2.29 -12.79
N ASP A 113 -11.13 -2.61 -13.73
CA ASP A 113 -11.01 -1.94 -15.04
C ASP A 113 -11.69 -2.69 -16.21
N ALA A 114 -12.72 -3.51 -15.94
CA ALA A 114 -13.48 -4.25 -16.96
C ALA A 114 -14.95 -3.80 -17.09
#